data_AF-A0A6B3D071-F1
#
_entry.id   AF-A0A6B3D071-F1
#
_cell.length_a   1.000
_cell.length_b   1.000
_cell.length_c   1.000
_cell.angle_alpha   90.00
_cell.angle_beta   90.00
_cell.angle_gamma   90.00
#
_symmetry.space_group_name_H-M   'P 1'
#
loop_
_entity.id
_entity.type
_entity.pdbx_description
1 polymer ?
#
loop_
_entity_poly.entity_id
_entity_poly.type
_entity_poly.pdbx_seq_one_letter_code
_entity_poly.pdbx_strand_id
1 'polypeptide(L)' 'KRFGKRVVPVHPKAETVHGEQGYASLADIPFDVDVVDVFVNSDLAGPVADEAVAKGAKAVWFQLGVIDEAA' A
#
# COMPACT_ATOMS: atom_id res chain seq x y z
N LYS A 1 -4.61 -21.77 -1.77
CA LYS A 1 -5.46 -21.61 -0.57
C LYS A 1 -5.28 -20.19 -0.06
N ARG A 2 -6.35 -19.44 0.20
CA ARG A 2 -6.27 -18.11 0.79
C ARG A 2 -6.23 -18.28 2.31
N PHE A 3 -5.18 -17.78 2.96
CA PHE A 3 -5.05 -17.84 4.41
C PHE A 3 -5.15 -16.42 4.95
N GLY A 4 -6.31 -16.06 5.49
CA GLY A 4 -6.51 -14.76 6.15
C GLY A 4 -7.13 -13.67 5.26
N LYS A 5 -6.54 -12.47 5.27
CA LYS A 5 -7.10 -11.24 4.70
C LYS A 5 -7.01 -11.19 3.17
N ARG A 6 -7.77 -10.27 2.56
CA ARG A 6 -7.63 -9.94 1.13
C ARG A 6 -6.41 -9.04 0.95
N VAL A 7 -5.52 -9.45 0.03
CA VAL A 7 -4.36 -8.66 -0.40
C VAL A 7 -4.71 -8.01 -1.73
N VAL A 8 -4.46 -6.71 -1.85
CA VAL A 8 -4.76 -5.91 -3.03
C VAL A 8 -3.44 -5.32 -3.52
N PRO A 9 -2.96 -5.68 -4.73
CA PRO A 9 -1.72 -5.14 -5.27
C PRO A 9 -1.88 -3.65 -5.61
N VAL A 10 -0.89 -2.86 -5.22
CA VAL A 10 -0.80 -1.44 -5.56
C VAL A 10 0.56 -1.17 -6.18
N HIS A 11 0.57 -0.77 -7.44
CA HIS A 11 1.78 -0.47 -8.20
C HIS A 11 1.39 0.34 -9.44
N PRO A 12 2.19 1.32 -9.90
CA PRO A 12 1.84 2.16 -11.07
C PRO A 12 1.45 1.40 -12.35
N LYS A 13 1.93 0.16 -12.52
CA LYS A 13 1.56 -0.71 -13.66
C LYS A 13 0.17 -1.37 -13.54
N ALA A 14 -0.43 -1.37 -12.35
CA ALA A 14 -1.74 -1.95 -12.04
C ALA A 14 -1.94 -3.40 -12.56
N GLU A 15 -0.87 -4.20 -12.57
CA GLU A 15 -0.93 -5.57 -13.07
C GLU A 15 -1.74 -6.47 -12.13
N THR A 16 -2.42 -7.47 -12.70
CA THR A 16 -3.04 -8.54 -11.92
C THR A 16 -1.96 -9.40 -11.28
N VAL A 17 -1.97 -9.53 -9.96
CA VAL A 17 -1.00 -10.34 -9.20
C VAL A 17 -1.73 -11.43 -8.45
N HIS A 18 -1.32 -12.69 -8.66
CA HIS A 18 -1.93 -13.87 -8.03
C HIS A 18 -3.48 -13.94 -8.18
N GLY A 19 -4.02 -13.41 -9.28
CA GLY A 19 -5.46 -13.39 -9.56
C GLY A 19 -6.24 -12.25 -8.89
N GLU A 20 -5.57 -11.34 -8.16
CA GLU A 20 -6.17 -10.10 -7.65
C GLU A 20 -5.87 -8.93 -8.59
N GLN A 21 -6.88 -8.08 -8.79
CA GLN A 21 -6.74 -6.86 -9.59
C GLN A 21 -5.75 -5.91 -8.92
N GLY A 22 -4.75 -5.45 -9.68
CA GLY A 22 -3.87 -4.37 -9.27
C GLY A 22 -4.50 -2.99 -9.48
N TYR A 23 -4.10 -2.04 -8.65
CA TYR A 23 -4.46 -0.64 -8.74
C TYR A 23 -3.19 0.23 -8.86
N ALA A 24 -3.29 1.38 -9.54
CA ALA A 24 -2.13 2.26 -9.75
C ALA A 24 -1.75 3.03 -8.47
N SER A 25 -2.75 3.39 -7.66
CA SER A 25 -2.62 4.12 -6.39
C SER A 25 -3.59 3.61 -5.33
N LEU A 26 -3.43 4.04 -4.07
CA LEU A 26 -4.41 3.75 -3.01
C LEU A 26 -5.77 4.40 -3.25
N ALA A 27 -5.79 5.55 -3.94
CA ALA A 27 -7.01 6.29 -4.26
C ALA A 27 -7.91 5.54 -5.26
N ASP A 28 -7.33 4.72 -6.14
CA ASP A 28 -8.08 3.98 -7.15
C ASP A 28 -8.86 2.77 -6.57
N ILE A 29 -8.60 2.41 -5.31
CA ILE A 29 -9.25 1.27 -4.65
C ILE A 29 -10.69 1.66 -4.30
N PRO A 30 -11.74 0.98 -4.82
CA PRO A 30 -13.14 1.40 -4.66
C PRO A 30 -13.79 0.89 -3.34
N PHE A 31 -12.97 0.45 -2.39
CA PHE A 31 -13.41 -0.09 -1.09
C PHE A 31 -12.42 0.32 0.01
N ASP A 32 -12.80 0.07 1.26
CA ASP A 32 -11.98 0.43 2.43
C ASP A 32 -10.74 -0.45 2.55
N VAL A 33 -9.65 0.17 3.01
CA VAL A 33 -8.37 -0.49 3.27
C VAL A 33 -8.08 -0.43 4.76
N ASP A 34 -7.92 -1.59 5.41
CA ASP A 34 -7.59 -1.63 6.84
C ASP A 34 -6.10 -1.35 7.10
N VAL A 35 -5.22 -1.97 6.30
CA VAL A 35 -3.77 -1.95 6.49
C VAL A 35 -3.08 -1.75 5.15
N VAL A 36 -2.10 -0.85 5.11
CA VAL A 36 -1.19 -0.66 3.97
C VAL A 36 0.18 -1.23 4.33
N ASP A 37 0.65 -2.21 3.57
CA ASP A 37 1.97 -2.83 3.73
C ASP A 37 2.90 -2.35 2.63
N VAL A 38 4.01 -1.71 3.01
CA VAL A 38 4.79 -0.83 2.14
C VAL A 38 6.13 -1.47 1.77
N PHE A 39 6.29 -1.77 0.48
CA PHE A 39 7.53 -2.30 -0.12
C PHE A 39 8.08 -1.34 -1.17
N VAL A 40 8.44 -0.13 -0.75
CA VAL A 40 9.12 0.87 -1.60
C VAL A 40 10.44 1.30 -1.00
N ASN A 41 11.27 2.01 -1.78
CA ASN A 41 12.47 2.67 -1.26
C ASN A 41 12.07 3.74 -0.21
N SER A 42 12.92 3.98 0.79
CA SER A 42 12.73 4.98 1.83
C SER A 42 12.27 6.35 1.33
N ASP A 43 12.85 6.84 0.23
CA ASP A 43 12.51 8.16 -0.35
C ASP A 43 11.05 8.23 -0.87
N LEU A 44 10.39 7.07 -1.01
CA LEU A 44 9.00 6.96 -1.44
C LEU A 44 8.06 6.62 -0.27
N ALA A 45 8.60 6.38 0.93
CA ALA A 45 7.81 5.94 2.09
C ALA A 45 6.88 7.05 2.60
N GLY A 46 7.35 8.29 2.68
CA GLY A 46 6.55 9.45 3.09
C GLY A 46 5.31 9.66 2.22
N PRO A 47 5.44 9.79 0.89
CA PRO A 47 4.28 9.92 0.00
C PRO A 47 3.27 8.75 0.10
N VAL A 48 3.75 7.52 0.32
CA VAL A 48 2.85 6.37 0.53
C VAL A 48 2.12 6.45 1.87
N ALA A 49 2.75 6.99 2.91
CA ALA A 49 2.11 7.26 4.19
C ALA A 49 0.96 8.27 4.02
N ASP A 50 1.20 9.35 3.28
CA ASP A 50 0.19 10.37 2.99
C ASP A 50 -1.02 9.80 2.24
N GLU A 51 -0.77 8.99 1.21
CA GLU A 51 -1.85 8.28 0.50
C GLU A 51 -2.63 7.35 1.42
N ALA A 52 -1.96 6.64 2.33
CA ALA A 52 -2.61 5.74 3.27
C ALA A 52 -3.50 6.49 4.28
N VAL A 53 -3.04 7.65 4.76
CA VAL A 53 -3.85 8.55 5.61
C VAL A 53 -5.06 9.05 4.83
N ALA A 54 -4.87 9.54 3.61
CA ALA A 54 -5.96 10.03 2.76
C ALA A 54 -7.00 8.94 2.45
N LYS A 55 -6.55 7.68 2.31
CA LYS A 55 -7.41 6.51 2.11
C LYS A 55 -8.18 6.10 3.37
N GLY A 56 -7.79 6.59 4.54
CA GLY A 56 -8.38 6.21 5.83
C GLY A 56 -7.91 4.85 6.34
N ALA A 57 -6.69 4.43 5.97
CA ALA A 57 -6.11 3.20 6.48
C ALA A 57 -5.94 3.25 8.00
N LYS A 58 -6.21 2.14 8.68
CA LYS A 58 -6.10 2.06 10.16
C LYS A 58 -4.67 1.82 10.62
N ALA A 59 -3.82 1.30 9.73
CA ALA A 59 -2.41 1.10 9.98
C ALA A 59 -1.59 1.15 8.68
N VAL A 60 -0.34 1.58 8.81
CA VAL A 60 0.68 1.50 7.77
C VAL A 60 1.86 0.71 8.33
N TRP A 61 2.35 -0.27 7.57
CA TRP A 61 3.49 -1.12 7.94
C TRP A 61 4.64 -0.86 6.96
N PHE A 62 5.77 -0.36 7.47
CA PHE A 62 7.03 -0.23 6.73
C PHE A 62 8.03 -1.33 7.09
N GLN A 63 8.86 -1.72 6.13
CA GLN A 63 9.94 -2.67 6.37
C GLN A 63 10.99 -2.08 7.32
N LEU A 64 11.69 -2.94 8.08
CA LEU A 64 12.77 -2.50 8.96
C LEU A 64 13.86 -1.78 8.17
N GLY A 65 14.24 -0.58 8.62
CA GLY A 65 15.25 0.26 7.97
C GLY A 65 14.71 1.22 6.91
N VAL A 66 13.40 1.21 6.63
CA VAL A 66 12.73 2.22 5.83
C VAL A 66 12.48 3.44 6.71
N ILE A 67 13.29 4.49 6.51
CA ILE A 67 13.21 5.75 7.26
C ILE A 67 13.18 6.89 6.24
N ASP A 68 12.13 7.70 6.30
CA ASP A 68 12.12 9.01 5.64
C ASP A 68 12.67 10.03 6.64
N GLU A 69 13.90 10.52 6.43
CA GLU A 69 14.53 11.47 7.36
C GLU A 69 13.95 12.88 7.28
N ALA A 70 13.18 13.21 6.22
CA ALA A 70 12.66 14.55 5.97
C ALA A 70 11.23 14.76 6.47
N ALA A 71 10.56 13.70 6.91
CA ALA A 71 9.16 13.69 7.35
C ALA A 71 8.90 14.50 8.64
#